data_AF-A0A8A3PP60-F1
#
_entry.id   AF-A0A8A3PP60-F1
#
_cell.length_a   1.000
_cell.length_b   1.000
_cell.length_c   1.000
_cell.angle_alpha   90.00
_cell.angle_beta   90.00
_cell.angle_gamma   90.00
#
_symmetry.space_group_name_H-M   'P 1'
#
loop_
_entity.id
_entity.type
_entity.pdbx_description
1 polymer ?
#
loop_
_entity_poly.entity_id
_entity_poly.type
_entity_poly.pdbx_seq_one_letter_code
_entity_poly.pdbx_strand_id
1 'polypeptide(L)'
;MADGCKSIDVPKTVTCSRPYINDQRTARVADLLSDFRTLQYYIAATPTDPSNVDDYYTEGYAALRQCSLDGQHILNCAAETRVPRVRGGADEQSKAELQQYVSPFHQILRDITITSFMMFVKLISRRVLLDAFSRRHEAQKIYLRQGAAQRWISYRDQVLQGERPHTGHTDRLNACDVQLRAELVSITDEAIYSDLRSSDYSMGRWTQEDPSLRHVQRWVRARR
;
A
#
# COMPACT_ATOMS: atom_id res chain seq x y z
N MET A 1 -19.09 54.06 31.65
CA MET A 1 -17.64 54.28 31.61
C MET A 1 -16.98 52.93 31.78
N ALA A 2 -16.62 52.36 30.64
CA ALA A 2 -15.75 51.20 30.55
C ALA A 2 -14.30 51.64 30.84
N ASP A 3 -13.50 50.76 31.44
CA ASP A 3 -12.15 50.42 30.97
C ASP A 3 -11.41 49.61 32.04
N GLY A 4 -10.90 48.44 31.65
CA GLY A 4 -10.20 47.54 32.55
C GLY A 4 -9.85 46.20 31.90
N CYS A 5 -9.04 46.26 30.85
CA CYS A 5 -8.42 45.11 30.18
C CYS A 5 -7.58 44.23 31.14
N LYS A 6 -7.66 42.90 30.94
CA LYS A 6 -6.64 41.82 31.12
C LYS A 6 -7.40 40.54 31.53
N SER A 7 -7.25 39.38 30.91
CA SER A 7 -6.20 38.82 30.06
C SER A 7 -6.85 37.64 29.33
N ILE A 8 -6.71 37.59 28.00
CA ILE A 8 -7.12 36.43 27.22
C ILE A 8 -6.10 35.34 27.55
N ASP A 9 -6.52 34.33 28.32
CA ASP A 9 -5.78 33.10 28.50
C ASP A 9 -5.66 32.42 27.13
N VAL A 10 -4.50 32.61 26.50
CA VAL A 10 -4.07 31.79 25.36
C VAL A 10 -4.01 30.34 25.86
N PRO A 11 -4.73 29.40 25.25
CA PRO A 11 -4.72 28.03 25.73
C PRO A 11 -3.30 27.48 25.64
N LYS A 12 -2.75 27.15 26.81
CA LYS A 12 -1.48 26.45 26.98
C LYS A 12 -1.52 25.21 26.09
N THR A 13 -0.49 25.07 25.27
CA THR A 13 -0.19 23.91 24.42
C THR A 13 -0.78 22.61 24.99
N VAL A 14 -1.76 22.03 24.31
CA VAL A 14 -2.33 20.73 24.67
C VAL A 14 -1.20 19.71 24.56
N THR A 15 -0.53 19.42 25.66
CA THR A 15 0.36 18.25 25.76
C THR A 15 -0.55 17.03 25.69
N CYS A 16 -0.68 16.49 24.49
CA CYS A 16 -1.43 15.29 24.19
C CYS A 16 -1.01 14.15 25.14
N SER A 17 -1.94 13.64 25.94
CA SER A 17 -1.67 12.56 26.89
C SER A 17 -1.25 11.28 26.14
N ARG A 18 -0.37 10.47 26.75
CA ARG A 18 0.11 9.19 26.15
C ARG A 18 -1.03 8.26 25.68
N PRO A 19 -2.17 8.12 26.40
CA PRO A 19 -3.30 7.32 25.92
C PRO A 19 -3.88 7.87 24.61
N TYR A 20 -4.08 9.18 24.52
CA TYR A 20 -4.67 9.84 23.36
C TYR A 20 -3.80 9.68 22.08
N ILE A 21 -2.46 9.75 22.19
CA ILE A 21 -1.55 9.44 21.06
C ILE A 21 -1.69 7.99 20.58
N ASN A 22 -1.85 7.03 21.50
CA ASN A 22 -1.96 5.63 21.11
C ASN A 22 -3.29 5.35 20.38
N ASP A 23 -4.36 6.04 20.76
CA ASP A 23 -5.64 5.97 20.05
C ASP A 23 -5.51 6.56 18.63
N GLN A 24 -4.82 7.69 18.48
CA GLN A 24 -4.53 8.28 17.16
C GLN A 24 -3.70 7.36 16.27
N ARG A 25 -2.65 6.72 16.82
CA ARG A 25 -1.86 5.72 16.10
C ARG A 25 -2.71 4.53 15.64
N THR A 26 -3.61 4.07 16.52
CA THR A 26 -4.48 2.93 16.22
C THR A 26 -5.47 3.29 15.11
N ALA A 27 -6.10 4.46 15.19
CA ALA A 27 -6.97 4.98 14.14
C ALA A 27 -6.23 5.12 12.81
N ARG A 28 -5.02 5.69 12.82
CA ARG A 28 -4.20 5.84 11.61
C ARG A 28 -3.80 4.51 10.98
N VAL A 29 -3.43 3.52 11.78
CA VAL A 29 -3.17 2.16 11.29
C VAL A 29 -4.43 1.57 10.65
N ALA A 30 -5.61 1.77 11.25
CA ALA A 30 -6.86 1.30 10.69
C ALA A 30 -7.18 1.93 9.33
N ASP A 31 -6.99 3.25 9.19
CA ASP A 31 -7.15 3.95 7.90
C ASP A 31 -6.23 3.37 6.82
N LEU A 32 -4.95 3.22 7.14
CA LEU A 32 -3.94 2.72 6.20
C LEU A 32 -4.25 1.28 5.75
N LEU A 33 -4.67 0.42 6.68
CA LEU A 33 -5.04 -0.97 6.37
C LEU A 33 -6.37 -1.06 5.63
N SER A 34 -7.30 -0.13 5.87
CA SER A 34 -8.54 -0.02 5.09
C SER A 34 -8.24 0.30 3.63
N ASP A 35 -7.47 1.36 3.38
CA ASP A 35 -7.04 1.74 2.03
C ASP A 35 -6.28 0.60 1.34
N PHE A 36 -5.38 -0.07 2.06
CA PHE A 36 -4.65 -1.22 1.54
C PHE A 36 -5.57 -2.36 1.12
N ARG A 37 -6.60 -2.71 1.91
CA ARG A 37 -7.58 -3.74 1.54
C ARG A 37 -8.36 -3.37 0.27
N THR A 38 -8.71 -2.10 0.11
CA THR A 38 -9.34 -1.61 -1.12
C THR A 38 -8.40 -1.79 -2.31
N LEU A 39 -7.12 -1.44 -2.18
CA LEU A 39 -6.14 -1.63 -3.24
C LEU A 39 -5.93 -3.12 -3.56
N GLN A 40 -5.86 -3.99 -2.54
CA GLN A 40 -5.75 -5.44 -2.73
C GLN A 40 -6.90 -5.98 -3.58
N TYR A 41 -8.13 -5.55 -3.32
CA TYR A 41 -9.29 -5.95 -4.09
C TYR A 41 -9.13 -5.59 -5.57
N TYR A 42 -8.74 -4.35 -5.88
CA TYR A 42 -8.56 -3.90 -7.26
C TYR A 42 -7.37 -4.54 -7.98
N ILE A 43 -6.30 -4.84 -7.25
CA ILE A 43 -5.13 -5.54 -7.79
C ILE A 43 -5.52 -6.98 -8.16
N ALA A 44 -6.22 -7.68 -7.26
CA ALA A 44 -6.63 -9.06 -7.47
C ALA A 44 -7.72 -9.22 -8.54
N ALA A 45 -8.61 -8.23 -8.69
CA ALA A 45 -9.73 -8.29 -9.64
C ALA A 45 -9.30 -8.08 -11.10
N THR A 46 -8.05 -7.70 -11.37
CA THR A 46 -7.64 -7.36 -12.73
C THR A 46 -7.30 -8.60 -13.56
N PRO A 47 -7.93 -8.76 -14.74
CA PRO A 47 -7.57 -9.84 -15.66
C PRO A 47 -6.11 -9.69 -16.11
N THR A 48 -5.32 -10.75 -15.97
CA THR A 48 -3.90 -10.76 -16.36
C THR A 48 -3.62 -11.51 -17.65
N ASP A 49 -4.59 -12.33 -18.09
CA ASP A 49 -4.52 -13.09 -19.32
C ASP A 49 -5.31 -12.39 -20.43
N PRO A 50 -4.76 -12.30 -21.65
CA PRO A 50 -5.46 -11.75 -22.80
C PRO A 50 -6.54 -12.71 -23.30
N SER A 51 -7.56 -12.17 -23.97
CA SER A 51 -8.53 -12.99 -24.71
C SER A 51 -7.90 -13.61 -25.96
N ASN A 52 -6.95 -12.92 -26.59
CA ASN A 52 -6.17 -13.43 -27.72
C ASN A 52 -4.79 -13.89 -27.24
N VAL A 53 -4.43 -15.15 -27.53
CA VAL A 53 -3.14 -15.74 -27.16
C VAL A 53 -1.95 -15.02 -27.79
N ASP A 54 -2.13 -14.39 -28.96
CA ASP A 54 -1.06 -13.62 -29.62
C ASP A 54 -0.64 -12.39 -28.81
N ASP A 55 -1.53 -11.85 -27.97
CA ASP A 55 -1.23 -10.69 -27.13
C ASP A 55 -0.53 -11.08 -25.81
N TYR A 56 -0.33 -12.37 -25.54
CA TYR A 56 0.23 -12.84 -24.28
C TYR A 56 1.59 -12.21 -23.96
N TYR A 57 2.48 -12.12 -24.95
CA TYR A 57 3.83 -11.58 -24.79
C TYR A 57 3.93 -10.07 -24.97
N THR A 58 2.82 -9.38 -25.18
CA THR A 58 2.84 -7.93 -25.35
C THR A 58 3.09 -7.21 -24.03
N GLU A 59 3.62 -5.98 -24.12
CA GLU A 59 4.17 -5.26 -22.98
C GLU A 59 3.13 -4.97 -21.90
N GLY A 60 1.90 -4.59 -22.28
CA GLY A 60 0.84 -4.32 -21.31
C GLY A 60 0.43 -5.57 -20.53
N TYR A 61 0.24 -6.72 -21.20
CA TYR A 61 -0.11 -7.97 -20.50
C TYR A 61 1.05 -8.51 -19.66
N ALA A 62 2.29 -8.35 -20.11
CA ALA A 62 3.46 -8.64 -19.29
C ALA A 62 3.51 -7.77 -18.02
N ALA A 63 3.21 -6.47 -18.14
CA ALA A 63 3.13 -5.56 -17.00
C ALA A 63 2.01 -5.93 -16.02
N LEU A 64 0.83 -6.35 -16.51
CA LEU A 64 -0.28 -6.81 -15.65
C LEU A 64 0.09 -8.06 -14.85
N ARG A 65 0.71 -9.05 -15.49
CA ARG A 65 1.18 -10.26 -14.80
C ARG A 65 2.23 -9.91 -13.74
N GLN A 66 3.16 -9.02 -14.06
CA GLN A 66 4.13 -8.55 -13.06
C GLN A 66 3.42 -7.86 -11.88
N CYS A 67 2.41 -7.03 -12.13
CA CYS A 67 1.64 -6.39 -11.07
C CYS A 67 0.91 -7.41 -10.18
N SER A 68 0.39 -8.49 -10.76
CA SER A 68 -0.24 -9.57 -10.02
C SER A 68 0.76 -10.32 -9.13
N LEU A 69 1.94 -10.66 -9.66
CA LEU A 69 3.02 -11.29 -8.89
C LEU A 69 3.50 -10.39 -7.74
N ASP A 70 3.74 -9.11 -8.03
CA ASP A 70 4.13 -8.11 -7.03
C ASP A 70 3.04 -7.98 -5.94
N GLY A 71 1.76 -8.02 -6.35
CA GLY A 71 0.61 -7.94 -5.45
C GLY A 71 0.58 -9.12 -4.47
N GLN A 72 0.76 -10.34 -4.99
CA GLN A 72 0.89 -11.54 -4.16
C GLN A 72 2.11 -11.48 -3.23
N HIS A 73 3.22 -10.90 -3.70
CA HIS A 73 4.42 -10.75 -2.88
C HIS A 73 4.18 -9.86 -1.65
N ILE A 74 3.49 -8.72 -1.81
CA ILE A 74 3.13 -7.84 -0.69
C ILE A 74 2.22 -8.57 0.31
N LEU A 75 1.34 -9.47 -0.16
CA LEU A 75 0.51 -10.32 0.70
C LEU A 75 1.34 -11.34 1.49
N ASN A 76 2.33 -11.97 0.86
CA ASN A 76 3.15 -13.02 1.48
C ASN A 76 4.17 -12.45 2.48
N CYS A 77 4.76 -11.28 2.20
CA CYS A 77 5.63 -10.56 3.15
C CYS A 77 4.94 -10.27 4.49
N ALA A 78 3.61 -10.25 4.50
CA ALA A 78 2.79 -10.00 5.68
C ALA A 78 2.72 -11.17 6.67
N ALA A 79 2.96 -12.40 6.20
CA ALA A 79 2.90 -13.58 7.04
C ALA A 79 4.14 -13.73 7.94
N GLU A 80 5.21 -12.97 7.68
CA GLU A 80 6.42 -12.99 8.50
C GLU A 80 6.31 -12.05 9.72
N THR A 81 5.57 -12.50 10.74
CA THR A 81 5.45 -11.87 12.06
C THR A 81 6.59 -12.25 13.00
N ARG A 82 7.81 -12.48 12.48
CA ARG A 82 8.97 -12.82 13.33
C ARG A 82 9.18 -11.73 14.37
N VAL A 83 8.98 -12.10 15.64
CA VAL A 83 9.17 -11.20 16.77
C VAL A 83 10.66 -10.90 16.87
N PRO A 84 11.07 -9.62 16.87
CA PRO A 84 12.47 -9.28 17.09
C PRO A 84 12.92 -9.84 18.42
N ARG A 85 14.15 -10.39 18.48
CA ARG A 85 14.76 -10.73 19.77
C ARG A 85 14.76 -9.49 20.66
N VAL A 86 13.99 -9.53 21.74
CA VAL A 86 13.91 -8.45 22.71
C VAL A 86 15.24 -8.45 23.48
N ARG A 87 15.79 -7.28 23.80
CA ARG A 87 16.98 -7.20 24.70
C ARG A 87 16.67 -7.61 26.14
N GLY A 88 15.40 -7.86 26.45
CA GLY A 88 14.96 -8.38 27.75
C GLY A 88 15.23 -9.87 27.89
N GLY A 89 15.35 -10.32 29.13
CA GLY A 89 15.73 -11.69 29.48
C GLY A 89 14.81 -12.77 28.91
N ALA A 90 15.17 -14.02 29.19
CA ALA A 90 14.56 -15.23 28.64
C ALA A 90 13.02 -15.27 28.75
N ASP A 91 12.42 -14.64 29.76
CA ASP A 91 10.97 -14.62 29.97
C ASP A 91 10.22 -13.66 29.04
N GLU A 92 10.80 -12.51 28.68
CA GLU A 92 10.24 -11.57 27.71
C GLU A 92 10.31 -12.13 26.29
N GLN A 93 11.38 -12.89 26.02
CA GLN A 93 11.57 -13.63 24.78
C GLN A 93 10.65 -14.86 24.69
N SER A 94 10.43 -15.58 25.79
CA SER A 94 9.50 -16.72 25.85
C SER A 94 8.03 -16.29 25.66
N LYS A 95 7.66 -15.10 26.14
CA LYS A 95 6.34 -14.50 25.87
C LYS A 95 6.18 -14.09 24.40
N ALA A 96 7.25 -13.62 23.77
CA ALA A 96 7.31 -13.32 22.34
C ALA A 96 7.29 -14.59 21.46
N GLU A 97 7.83 -15.71 21.94
CA GLU A 97 7.90 -16.99 21.21
C GLU A 97 6.64 -17.84 21.35
N LEU A 98 5.97 -17.84 22.51
CA LEU A 98 4.66 -18.51 22.70
C LEU A 98 3.55 -17.89 21.84
N GLN A 99 3.74 -16.67 21.38
CA GLN A 99 2.89 -16.00 20.40
C GLN A 99 3.02 -16.58 18.98
N GLN A 100 4.06 -17.37 18.71
CA GLN A 100 4.39 -17.93 17.40
C GLN A 100 3.76 -19.31 17.14
N TYR A 101 3.13 -19.95 18.14
CA TYR A 101 2.61 -21.32 18.05
C TYR A 101 1.23 -21.48 17.37
N VAL A 102 0.70 -20.45 16.70
CA VAL A 102 -0.54 -20.55 15.92
C VAL A 102 -0.25 -20.40 14.44
N SER A 103 0.20 -21.48 13.81
CA SER A 103 -0.08 -21.80 12.40
C SER A 103 0.32 -23.25 12.11
N PRO A 104 -0.52 -24.00 11.38
CA PRO A 104 -0.55 -23.85 9.93
C PRO A 104 -1.97 -23.88 9.33
N PHE A 105 -2.13 -23.39 8.08
CA PHE A 105 -3.35 -23.39 7.24
C PHE A 105 -4.46 -22.36 7.56
N HIS A 106 -4.51 -21.28 6.76
CA HIS A 106 -5.76 -20.57 6.40
C HIS A 106 -5.79 -20.29 4.88
N GLN A 107 -5.45 -21.34 4.11
CA GLN A 107 -5.63 -21.36 2.67
C GLN A 107 -7.14 -21.35 2.37
N ILE A 108 -7.57 -20.46 1.47
CA ILE A 108 -8.89 -20.43 0.82
C ILE A 108 -10.02 -19.78 1.68
N LEU A 109 -10.14 -18.46 1.51
CA LEU A 109 -11.35 -17.63 1.61
C LEU A 109 -12.40 -18.07 2.65
N ARG A 110 -12.44 -17.41 3.81
CA ARG A 110 -13.69 -17.08 4.51
C ARG A 110 -13.49 -16.01 5.60
N ASP A 111 -14.36 -15.01 5.51
CA ASP A 111 -14.98 -14.25 6.60
C ASP A 111 -14.17 -13.20 7.37
N ILE A 112 -14.38 -11.95 6.95
CA ILE A 112 -15.01 -10.90 7.76
C ILE A 112 -14.90 -11.14 9.28
N THR A 113 -13.72 -10.90 9.85
CA THR A 113 -13.58 -10.31 11.20
C THR A 113 -12.26 -9.55 11.26
N ILE A 114 -12.31 -8.30 10.81
CA ILE A 114 -11.22 -7.31 10.93
C ILE A 114 -10.79 -7.10 12.41
N THR A 115 -11.55 -7.61 13.37
CA THR A 115 -11.30 -7.57 14.81
C THR A 115 -10.30 -8.61 15.32
N SER A 116 -10.15 -9.78 14.71
CA SER A 116 -9.34 -10.86 15.32
C SER A 116 -7.82 -10.67 15.08
N PHE A 117 -7.43 -10.12 13.93
CA PHE A 117 -6.01 -9.80 13.66
C PHE A 117 -5.53 -8.53 14.40
N MET A 118 -6.46 -7.69 14.87
CA MET A 118 -6.16 -6.45 15.58
C MET A 118 -5.77 -6.68 17.06
N MET A 119 -5.94 -7.89 17.59
CA MET A 119 -5.70 -8.20 19.00
C MET A 119 -4.25 -8.56 19.38
N PHE A 120 -3.33 -8.74 18.42
CA PHE A 120 -2.02 -9.34 18.72
C PHE A 120 -0.81 -8.39 18.77
N VAL A 121 -0.96 -7.07 18.51
CA VAL A 121 0.15 -6.11 18.61
C VAL A 121 -0.19 -4.93 19.51
N LYS A 122 -0.41 -5.22 20.80
CA LYS A 122 -0.43 -4.18 21.85
C LYS A 122 0.97 -3.72 22.28
N LEU A 123 2.03 -4.17 21.59
CA LEU A 123 3.41 -3.75 21.81
C LEU A 123 4.03 -3.28 20.48
N ILE A 124 4.43 -2.01 20.44
CA ILE A 124 5.18 -1.30 19.37
C ILE A 124 4.31 -0.66 18.25
N SER A 125 3.43 0.28 18.60
CA SER A 125 2.58 1.04 17.65
C SER A 125 3.32 1.67 16.45
N ARG A 126 4.59 2.08 16.61
CA ARG A 126 5.38 2.64 15.50
C ARG A 126 5.79 1.63 14.42
N ARG A 127 6.06 0.38 14.81
CA ARG A 127 6.48 -0.65 13.86
C ARG A 127 5.30 -1.12 13.01
N VAL A 128 4.13 -1.23 13.63
CA VAL A 128 2.86 -1.51 12.93
C VAL A 128 2.50 -0.38 11.99
N LEU A 129 2.64 0.88 12.42
CA LEU A 129 2.40 2.04 11.56
C LEU A 129 3.32 2.04 10.33
N LEU A 130 4.62 1.79 10.52
CA LEU A 130 5.56 1.67 9.41
C LEU A 130 5.16 0.56 8.43
N ASP A 131 4.77 -0.60 8.94
CA ASP A 131 4.36 -1.73 8.11
C ASP A 131 3.08 -1.42 7.31
N ALA A 132 2.03 -0.92 7.98
CA ALA A 132 0.77 -0.56 7.33
C ALA A 132 0.96 0.52 6.26
N PHE A 133 1.76 1.54 6.55
CA PHE A 133 2.07 2.59 5.59
C PHE A 133 2.84 2.05 4.38
N SER A 134 3.84 1.19 4.63
CA SER A 134 4.65 0.60 3.56
C SER A 134 3.83 -0.29 2.63
N ARG A 135 2.87 -1.05 3.18
CA ARG A 135 1.95 -1.87 2.39
C ARG A 135 1.03 -1.03 1.52
N ARG A 136 0.41 0.00 2.09
CA ARG A 136 -0.42 0.94 1.31
C ARG A 136 0.38 1.59 0.20
N HIS A 137 1.60 2.03 0.49
CA HIS A 137 2.49 2.67 -0.49
C HIS A 137 2.86 1.72 -1.65
N GLU A 138 3.33 0.50 -1.35
CA GLU A 138 3.67 -0.47 -2.39
C GLU A 138 2.43 -0.93 -3.17
N ALA A 139 1.28 -1.11 -2.51
CA ALA A 139 0.04 -1.45 -3.20
C ALA A 139 -0.44 -0.32 -4.13
N GLN A 140 -0.30 0.94 -3.71
CA GLN A 140 -0.63 2.08 -4.55
C GLN A 140 0.22 2.09 -5.81
N LYS A 141 1.52 1.77 -5.69
CA LYS A 141 2.44 1.65 -6.83
C LYS A 141 1.97 0.59 -7.82
N ILE A 142 1.64 -0.60 -7.34
CA ILE A 142 1.15 -1.69 -8.19
C ILE A 142 -0.16 -1.29 -8.87
N TYR A 143 -1.09 -0.72 -8.11
CA TYR A 143 -2.38 -0.27 -8.64
C TYR A 143 -2.21 0.76 -9.77
N LEU A 144 -1.30 1.72 -9.63
CA LEU A 144 -1.01 2.70 -10.69
C LEU A 144 -0.36 2.05 -11.93
N ARG A 145 0.59 1.14 -11.73
CA ARG A 145 1.23 0.39 -12.83
C ARG A 145 0.21 -0.46 -13.60
N GLN A 146 -0.68 -1.12 -12.86
CA GLN A 146 -1.81 -1.85 -13.40
C GLN A 146 -2.74 -0.95 -14.23
N GLY A 147 -3.09 0.23 -13.71
CA GLY A 147 -3.91 1.21 -14.43
C GLY A 147 -3.26 1.69 -15.74
N ALA A 148 -1.94 1.89 -15.76
CA ALA A 148 -1.21 2.22 -16.98
C ALA A 148 -1.28 1.09 -18.02
N ALA A 149 -1.10 -0.15 -17.59
CA ALA A 149 -1.23 -1.30 -18.47
C ALA A 149 -2.66 -1.50 -19.00
N GLN A 150 -3.69 -1.25 -18.17
CA GLN A 150 -5.10 -1.28 -18.60
C GLN A 150 -5.40 -0.22 -19.67
N ARG A 151 -4.87 0.99 -19.52
CA ARG A 151 -4.97 2.04 -20.56
C ARG A 151 -4.27 1.61 -21.84
N TRP A 152 -3.08 1.03 -21.75
CA TRP A 152 -2.37 0.49 -22.92
C TRP A 152 -3.22 -0.54 -23.68
N ILE A 153 -3.89 -1.47 -22.98
CA ILE A 153 -4.79 -2.46 -23.60
C ILE A 153 -5.92 -1.73 -24.32
N SER A 154 -6.56 -0.77 -23.65
CA SER A 154 -7.66 0.01 -24.25
C SER A 154 -7.23 0.76 -25.52
N TYR A 155 -6.03 1.36 -25.54
CA TYR A 155 -5.52 2.03 -26.74
C TYR A 155 -5.16 1.05 -27.84
N ARG A 156 -4.56 -0.10 -27.50
CA ARG A 156 -4.26 -1.15 -28.46
C ARG A 156 -5.54 -1.67 -29.12
N ASP A 157 -6.58 -1.94 -28.34
CA ASP A 157 -7.87 -2.40 -28.85
C ASP A 157 -8.50 -1.37 -29.80
N GLN A 158 -8.37 -0.07 -29.50
CA GLN A 158 -8.80 1.01 -30.39
C GLN A 158 -8.02 1.07 -31.70
N VAL A 159 -6.72 0.79 -31.67
CA VAL A 159 -5.86 0.75 -32.87
C VAL A 159 -6.21 -0.45 -33.73
N LEU A 160 -6.44 -1.62 -33.12
CA LEU A 160 -6.67 -2.87 -33.82
C LEU A 160 -8.12 -3.05 -34.28
N GLN A 161 -9.11 -2.51 -33.55
CA GLN A 161 -10.54 -2.65 -33.87
C GLN A 161 -11.00 -4.11 -34.10
N GLY A 162 -10.33 -5.06 -33.45
CA GLY A 162 -10.58 -6.51 -33.59
C GLY A 162 -9.81 -7.19 -34.73
N GLU A 163 -9.06 -6.44 -35.54
CA GLU A 163 -8.15 -6.97 -36.54
C GLU A 163 -6.83 -7.46 -35.94
N ARG A 164 -6.12 -8.31 -36.68
CA ARG A 164 -4.77 -8.73 -36.28
C ARG A 164 -3.76 -7.61 -36.54
N PRO A 165 -2.69 -7.48 -35.72
CA PRO A 165 -1.61 -6.54 -36.00
C PRO A 165 -1.01 -6.76 -37.40
N HIS A 166 -0.94 -5.71 -38.21
CA HIS A 166 -0.29 -5.70 -39.53
C HIS A 166 0.49 -4.39 -39.73
N THR A 167 1.20 -4.26 -40.86
CA THR A 167 2.12 -3.15 -41.13
C THR A 167 1.49 -1.76 -41.03
N GLY A 168 0.20 -1.63 -41.33
CA GLY A 168 -0.57 -0.38 -41.19
C GLY A 168 -0.88 0.03 -39.74
N HIS A 169 -0.65 -0.85 -38.78
CA HIS A 169 -0.84 -0.61 -37.34
C HIS A 169 0.47 -0.34 -36.61
N THR A 170 1.62 -0.67 -37.21
CA THR A 170 2.93 -0.69 -36.54
C THR A 170 3.26 0.61 -35.82
N ASP A 171 3.16 1.78 -36.49
CA ASP A 171 3.52 3.06 -35.86
C ASP A 171 2.61 3.42 -34.68
N ARG A 172 1.30 3.13 -34.80
CA ARG A 172 0.32 3.39 -33.74
C ARG A 172 0.49 2.46 -32.54
N LEU A 173 0.78 1.18 -32.79
CA LEU A 173 1.08 0.22 -31.72
C LEU A 173 2.39 0.56 -31.00
N ASN A 174 3.42 0.97 -31.75
CA ASN A 174 4.67 1.46 -31.17
C ASN A 174 4.43 2.70 -30.30
N ALA A 175 3.54 3.61 -30.70
CA ALA A 175 3.17 4.77 -29.91
C ALA A 175 2.50 4.36 -28.58
N CYS A 176 1.63 3.33 -28.59
CA CYS A 176 1.07 2.77 -27.36
C CYS A 176 2.18 2.28 -26.41
N ASP A 177 3.15 1.51 -26.92
CA ASP A 177 4.27 1.00 -26.11
C ASP A 177 5.12 2.13 -25.52
N VAL A 178 5.45 3.15 -26.32
CA VAL A 178 6.19 4.33 -25.85
C VAL A 178 5.42 5.06 -24.76
N GLN A 179 4.11 5.23 -24.91
CA GLN A 179 3.27 5.86 -23.90
C GLN A 179 3.25 5.04 -22.59
N LEU A 180 3.08 3.71 -22.67
CA LEU A 180 3.11 2.85 -21.49
C LEU A 180 4.42 2.99 -20.73
N ARG A 181 5.56 2.96 -21.44
CA ARG A 181 6.88 3.14 -20.80
C ARG A 181 7.01 4.51 -20.15
N ALA A 182 6.54 5.57 -20.80
CA ALA A 182 6.54 6.91 -20.23
C ALA A 182 5.70 7.00 -18.95
N GLU A 183 4.50 6.41 -18.94
CA GLU A 183 3.64 6.34 -17.76
C GLU A 183 4.33 5.54 -16.63
N LEU A 184 4.87 4.35 -16.93
CA LEU A 184 5.54 3.51 -15.93
C LEU A 184 6.78 4.18 -15.32
N VAL A 185 7.53 4.97 -16.10
CA VAL A 185 8.68 5.75 -15.61
C VAL A 185 8.24 6.90 -14.71
N SER A 186 7.08 7.51 -14.99
CA SER A 186 6.54 8.61 -14.16
C SER A 186 6.04 8.14 -12.78
N ILE A 187 5.69 6.86 -12.64
CA ILE A 187 5.24 6.26 -11.39
C ILE A 187 6.45 6.00 -10.48
N THR A 188 6.83 7.03 -9.71
CA THR A 188 7.97 7.01 -8.79
C THR A 188 7.55 6.87 -7.33
N ASP A 189 8.45 6.38 -6.48
CA ASP A 189 8.27 6.30 -5.04
C ASP A 189 7.92 7.66 -4.42
N GLU A 190 8.60 8.71 -4.87
CA GLU A 190 8.48 10.09 -4.44
C GLU A 190 7.12 10.69 -4.81
N ALA A 191 6.68 10.52 -6.06
CA ALA A 191 5.37 10.99 -6.51
C ALA A 191 4.25 10.33 -5.71
N ILE A 192 4.29 9.00 -5.57
CA ILE A 192 3.29 8.24 -4.79
C ILE A 192 3.26 8.70 -3.35
N TYR A 193 4.43 8.87 -2.71
CA TYR A 193 4.51 9.31 -1.33
C TYR A 193 3.91 10.71 -1.14
N SER A 194 4.22 11.64 -2.06
CA SER A 194 3.67 12.99 -2.07
C SER A 194 2.15 12.99 -2.23
N ASP A 195 1.63 12.21 -3.17
CA ASP A 195 0.20 12.14 -3.48
C ASP A 195 -0.59 11.53 -2.31
N LEU A 196 -0.11 10.41 -1.76
CA LEU A 196 -0.74 9.77 -0.60
C LEU A 196 -0.79 10.73 0.60
N ARG A 197 0.31 11.45 0.86
CA ARG A 197 0.39 12.41 1.96
C ARG A 197 -0.56 13.59 1.75
N SER A 198 -0.61 14.12 0.53
CA SER A 198 -1.50 15.24 0.17
C SER A 198 -2.97 14.82 0.29
N SER A 199 -3.30 13.61 -0.15
CA SER A 199 -4.62 13.02 -0.04
C SER A 199 -5.02 12.84 1.44
N ASP A 200 -4.18 12.24 2.28
CA ASP A 200 -4.47 12.09 3.70
C ASP A 200 -4.65 13.43 4.42
N TYR A 201 -3.87 14.45 4.05
CA TYR A 201 -4.01 15.80 4.58
C TYR A 201 -5.35 16.43 4.18
N SER A 202 -5.74 16.31 2.90
CA SER A 202 -7.04 16.80 2.41
C SER A 202 -8.24 16.10 3.06
N MET A 203 -8.07 14.84 3.49
CA MET A 203 -9.09 14.08 4.22
C MET A 203 -9.09 14.34 5.73
N GLY A 204 -8.20 15.21 6.24
CA GLY A 204 -8.10 15.52 7.66
C GLY A 204 -7.60 14.35 8.52
N ARG A 205 -6.90 13.38 7.94
CA ARG A 205 -6.36 12.23 8.67
C ARG A 205 -5.15 12.63 9.51
N TRP A 206 -4.94 11.94 10.63
CA TRP A 206 -3.78 12.18 11.49
C TRP A 206 -2.50 11.63 10.83
N THR A 207 -1.52 12.51 10.58
CA THR A 207 -0.27 12.17 9.84
C THR A 207 1.01 12.52 10.59
N GLN A 208 0.93 12.98 11.85
CA GLN A 208 2.09 13.50 12.59
C GLN A 208 3.25 12.50 12.76
N GLU A 209 2.95 11.21 12.91
CA GLU A 209 3.96 10.16 13.05
C GLU A 209 4.11 9.28 11.80
N ASP A 210 3.59 9.71 10.66
CA ASP A 210 3.76 8.96 9.42
C ASP A 210 5.26 8.78 9.10
N PRO A 211 5.67 7.58 8.66
CA PRO A 211 7.07 7.31 8.35
C PRO A 211 7.54 8.12 7.13
N SER A 212 8.80 8.54 7.13
CA SER A 212 9.43 9.13 5.95
C SER A 212 9.59 8.10 4.83
N LEU A 213 9.56 8.52 3.56
CA LEU A 213 9.77 7.64 2.40
C LEU A 213 11.02 6.75 2.52
N ARG A 214 12.15 7.29 2.99
CA ARG A 214 13.39 6.52 3.20
C ARG A 214 13.21 5.31 4.12
N HIS A 215 12.39 5.44 5.16
CA HIS A 215 12.09 4.33 6.09
C HIS A 215 11.20 3.29 5.42
N VAL A 216 10.22 3.73 4.62
CA VAL A 216 9.35 2.86 3.81
C VAL A 216 10.17 2.06 2.80
N GLN A 217 10.99 2.72 1.98
CA GLN A 217 11.85 2.03 1.00
C GLN A 217 12.79 1.03 1.67
N ARG A 218 13.40 1.39 2.80
CA ARG A 218 14.24 0.46 3.58
C ARG A 218 13.44 -0.73 4.10
N TRP A 219 12.22 -0.50 4.59
CA TRP A 219 11.34 -1.52 5.12
C TRP A 219 10.93 -2.54 4.06
N VAL A 220 10.59 -2.05 2.86
CA VAL A 220 10.23 -2.85 1.69
C VAL A 220 11.42 -3.65 1.18
N ARG A 221 12.58 -3.02 1.00
CA ARG A 221 13.81 -3.70 0.51
C ARG A 221 14.27 -4.82 1.42
N ALA A 222 14.05 -4.71 2.73
CA ALA A 222 14.41 -5.76 3.68
C ALA A 222 13.51 -7.01 3.59
N ARG A 223 12.46 -6.99 2.77
CA ARG A 223 11.43 -8.04 2.66
C ARG A 223 11.11 -8.47 1.23
N ARG A 224 11.82 -7.93 0.24
CA ARG A 224 11.87 -8.47 -1.12
C ARG A 224 12.91 -9.56 -1.18
#